data_AF-U9W6W5-F1
#
_entry.id   AF-U9W6W5-F1
#
_cell.length_a   1.000
_cell.length_b   1.000
_cell.length_c   1.000
_cell.angle_alpha   90.00
_cell.angle_beta   90.00
_cell.angle_gamma   90.00
#
_symmetry.space_group_name_H-M   'P 1'
#
loop_
_entity.id
_entity.type
_entity.pdbx_description
1 polymer ?
#
loop_
_entity_poly.entity_id
_entity_poly.type
_entity_poly.pdbx_seq_one_letter_code
_entity_poly.pdbx_strand_id
1 'polypeptide(L)'
;MTITANSRLANLGSLASQKPWILIVPVLLVSTGLGFYKLGAESLWIDELYSVYDALQIDLNPLEIVGRFSQVRPIYYLLLRIWTLLGQGEIWLRTLSVLVGVGSVFLTYHLGRKIAGVTVGIVAALMLALSPMSIYFSQMVRMYGLGMFFGILGSLFLALALETPRAKYLAGWSIARSLVFLTAPLNITLLVPDLILLGLTFRRRPQVFKEVGKWLLLLCLLCLPSVSSLVADALPFLKKALGLVENVAAAQRTTSFNLPLDLFRKVRKFTIFPFPSTSVLESRVLQAYTLVMISVMGIAFYKNRHASRIFWAAAWAFIPWFVHGAVSSRMLFDRYVFYTAPYLLILLAAGLVRVVRMHRVVAAVIAIAYAVIVMMGLARYYNVQDRQDWRALFEFVNQNEQPGDVIIYSMELVNPDKFSNALKYYHKGDAAMINIRELCESRNITTPEAMLELQQVSANLDETWLLCGSGFDQDKFQTVLGDYGQVEGHWQFVNNGFYRQEDYMNLFKINLNS
;
A
#
# COMPACT_ATOMS: atom_id res chain seq x y z
N MET A 1 4.69 -7.48 -50.82
CA MET A 1 3.93 -8.12 -49.70
C MET A 1 3.73 -7.15 -48.51
N THR A 2 3.46 -5.86 -48.78
CA THR A 2 3.57 -4.77 -47.77
C THR A 2 2.25 -4.05 -47.49
N ILE A 3 1.13 -4.56 -48.02
CA ILE A 3 -0.19 -3.90 -48.01
C ILE A 3 -1.09 -4.37 -46.84
N THR A 4 -0.76 -5.48 -46.17
CA THR A 4 -1.63 -6.10 -45.14
C THR A 4 -1.47 -5.54 -43.72
N ALA A 5 -0.34 -4.90 -43.38
CA ALA A 5 -0.13 -4.37 -42.03
C ALA A 5 -0.86 -3.03 -41.79
N ASN A 6 -0.94 -2.16 -42.80
CA ASN A 6 -1.59 -0.85 -42.67
C ASN A 6 -3.13 -0.95 -42.61
N SER A 7 -3.75 -1.93 -43.29
CA SER A 7 -5.20 -2.12 -43.26
C SER A 7 -5.70 -2.68 -41.93
N ARG A 8 -4.95 -3.59 -41.28
CA ARG A 8 -5.28 -4.09 -39.93
C ARG A 8 -5.17 -2.99 -38.86
N LEU A 9 -4.17 -2.11 -38.94
CA LEU A 9 -4.03 -0.95 -38.05
C LEU A 9 -5.18 0.08 -38.24
N ALA A 10 -5.65 0.27 -39.47
CA ALA A 10 -6.80 1.12 -39.77
C ALA A 10 -8.11 0.56 -39.18
N ASN A 11 -8.33 -0.77 -39.25
CA ASN A 11 -9.49 -1.43 -38.65
C ASN A 11 -9.48 -1.42 -37.10
N LEU A 12 -8.31 -1.52 -36.47
CA LEU A 12 -8.21 -1.31 -35.02
C LEU A 12 -8.50 0.15 -34.63
N GLY A 13 -8.15 1.11 -35.49
CA GLY A 13 -8.49 2.53 -35.32
C GLY A 13 -10.00 2.81 -35.38
N SER A 14 -10.73 2.14 -36.28
CA SER A 14 -12.20 2.30 -36.41
C SER A 14 -12.96 1.60 -35.27
N LEU A 15 -12.51 0.44 -34.81
CA LEU A 15 -13.05 -0.24 -33.63
C LEU A 15 -12.81 0.59 -32.35
N ALA A 16 -11.63 1.21 -32.21
CA ALA A 16 -11.31 2.11 -31.10
C ALA A 16 -12.18 3.37 -31.08
N SER A 17 -12.65 3.85 -32.24
CA SER A 17 -13.54 5.01 -32.32
C SER A 17 -15.00 4.67 -32.07
N GLN A 18 -15.45 3.46 -32.44
CA GLN A 18 -16.86 3.06 -32.32
C GLN A 18 -17.20 2.32 -31.01
N LYS A 19 -16.31 1.43 -30.52
CA LYS A 19 -16.52 0.65 -29.29
C LYS A 19 -15.24 0.56 -28.43
N PRO A 20 -14.78 1.70 -27.87
CA PRO A 20 -13.55 1.78 -27.08
C PRO A 20 -13.55 0.89 -25.82
N TRP A 21 -14.69 0.35 -25.40
CA TRP A 21 -14.81 -0.55 -24.25
C TRP A 21 -14.33 -1.98 -24.56
N ILE A 22 -14.41 -2.45 -25.82
CA ILE A 22 -13.94 -3.80 -26.18
C ILE A 22 -12.45 -3.96 -25.92
N LEU A 23 -11.67 -2.88 -26.11
CA LEU A 23 -10.22 -2.90 -25.95
C LEU A 23 -9.76 -2.97 -24.49
N ILE A 24 -10.58 -2.50 -23.53
CA ILE A 24 -10.21 -2.52 -22.11
C ILE A 24 -10.60 -3.85 -21.44
N VAL A 25 -11.59 -4.58 -21.97
CA VAL A 25 -12.06 -5.86 -21.39
C VAL A 25 -10.93 -6.86 -21.15
N PRO A 26 -10.03 -7.16 -22.11
CA PRO A 26 -8.92 -8.10 -21.85
C PRO A 26 -8.00 -7.63 -20.73
N VAL A 27 -7.74 -6.33 -20.63
CA VAL A 27 -6.90 -5.75 -19.57
C VAL A 27 -7.57 -5.90 -18.20
N LEU A 28 -8.89 -5.69 -18.12
CA LEU A 28 -9.65 -5.91 -16.88
C LEU A 28 -9.65 -7.39 -16.50
N LEU A 29 -9.82 -8.32 -17.46
CA LEU A 29 -9.73 -9.75 -17.20
C LEU A 29 -8.36 -10.17 -16.65
N VAL A 30 -7.27 -9.61 -17.21
CA VAL A 30 -5.91 -9.82 -16.68
C VAL A 30 -5.79 -9.26 -15.26
N SER A 31 -6.28 -8.03 -15.02
CA SER A 31 -6.26 -7.42 -13.68
C SER A 31 -7.05 -8.24 -12.66
N THR A 32 -8.23 -8.74 -13.05
CA THR A 32 -9.06 -9.61 -12.20
C THR A 32 -8.36 -10.94 -11.94
N GLY A 33 -7.87 -11.61 -12.99
CA GLY A 33 -7.18 -12.88 -12.87
C GLY A 33 -5.97 -12.81 -11.94
N LEU A 34 -5.09 -11.82 -12.13
CA LEU A 34 -3.97 -11.59 -11.22
C LEU A 34 -4.44 -11.19 -9.82
N GLY A 35 -5.44 -10.32 -9.71
CA GLY A 35 -6.00 -9.90 -8.42
C GLY A 35 -6.53 -11.07 -7.58
N PHE A 36 -7.14 -12.09 -8.18
CA PHE A 36 -7.65 -13.26 -7.47
C PHE A 36 -6.63 -14.42 -7.36
N TYR A 37 -5.57 -14.42 -8.17
CA TYR A 37 -4.56 -15.46 -8.14
C TYR A 37 -3.85 -15.50 -6.77
N LYS A 38 -3.84 -16.67 -6.12
CA LYS A 38 -3.25 -16.90 -4.78
C LYS A 38 -3.75 -15.96 -3.66
N LEU A 39 -4.97 -15.42 -3.76
CA LEU A 39 -5.49 -14.42 -2.81
C LEU A 39 -5.55 -14.87 -1.33
N GLY A 40 -5.67 -16.18 -1.07
CA GLY A 40 -5.68 -16.78 0.28
C GLY A 40 -4.37 -17.48 0.68
N ALA A 41 -3.32 -17.37 -0.14
CA ALA A 41 -2.08 -18.11 0.07
C ALA A 41 -1.35 -17.67 1.35
N GLU A 42 -1.27 -16.36 1.61
CA GLU A 42 -0.72 -15.80 2.84
C GLU A 42 -1.81 -15.53 3.87
N SER A 43 -1.53 -15.76 5.15
CA SER A 43 -2.37 -15.29 6.26
C SER A 43 -2.53 -13.76 6.23
N LEU A 44 -3.52 -13.22 6.94
CA LEU A 44 -3.61 -11.79 7.21
C LEU A 44 -2.40 -11.38 8.04
N TRP A 45 -1.58 -10.49 7.48
CA TRP A 45 -0.53 -9.85 8.26
C TRP A 45 -1.10 -8.77 9.18
N ILE A 46 -0.24 -8.28 10.06
CA ILE A 46 -0.65 -7.42 11.16
C ILE A 46 -1.48 -6.20 10.76
N ASP A 47 -1.06 -5.47 9.71
CA ASP A 47 -1.78 -4.28 9.26
C ASP A 47 -3.19 -4.60 8.71
N GLU A 48 -3.39 -5.79 8.12
CA GLU A 48 -4.71 -6.25 7.68
C GLU A 48 -5.61 -6.56 8.88
N LEU A 49 -5.07 -7.25 9.89
CA LEU A 49 -5.81 -7.60 11.11
C LEU A 49 -6.32 -6.36 11.86
N TYR A 50 -5.53 -5.28 11.93
CA TYR A 50 -6.02 -3.99 12.41
C TYR A 50 -7.25 -3.52 11.66
N SER A 51 -7.22 -3.67 10.35
CA SER A 51 -8.31 -3.17 9.53
C SER A 51 -9.58 -3.96 9.73
N VAL A 52 -9.44 -5.28 9.89
CA VAL A 52 -10.55 -6.16 10.22
C VAL A 52 -11.08 -5.83 11.61
N TYR A 53 -10.22 -5.72 12.63
CA TYR A 53 -10.62 -5.40 13.99
C TYR A 53 -11.34 -4.05 14.06
N ASP A 54 -10.74 -2.98 13.53
CA ASP A 54 -11.33 -1.64 13.49
C ASP A 54 -12.71 -1.63 12.82
N ALA A 55 -12.91 -2.44 11.76
CA ALA A 55 -14.20 -2.56 11.09
C ALA A 55 -15.22 -3.34 11.94
N LEU A 56 -14.81 -4.42 12.60
CA LEU A 56 -15.67 -5.25 13.44
C LEU A 56 -16.14 -4.54 14.72
N GLN A 57 -15.44 -3.49 15.16
CA GLN A 57 -15.89 -2.65 16.28
C GLN A 57 -16.98 -1.62 15.92
N ILE A 58 -17.24 -1.38 14.62
CA ILE A 58 -18.20 -0.36 14.19
C ILE A 58 -19.63 -0.90 14.26
N ASP A 59 -20.45 -0.44 15.20
CA ASP A 59 -21.89 -0.63 15.13
C ASP A 59 -22.48 0.18 13.96
N LEU A 60 -23.39 -0.42 13.19
CA LEU A 60 -24.00 0.19 12.00
C LEU A 60 -25.27 0.99 12.34
N ASN A 61 -25.48 1.30 13.62
CA ASN A 61 -26.51 2.25 14.01
C ASN A 61 -26.17 3.66 13.47
N PRO A 62 -27.18 4.50 13.12
CA PRO A 62 -26.93 5.80 12.49
C PRO A 62 -26.05 6.75 13.32
N LEU A 63 -26.14 6.71 14.65
CA LEU A 63 -25.40 7.61 15.53
C LEU A 63 -23.89 7.27 15.52
N GLU A 64 -23.56 5.99 15.59
CA GLU A 64 -22.19 5.49 15.53
C GLU A 64 -21.57 5.75 14.16
N ILE A 65 -22.33 5.57 13.07
CA ILE A 65 -21.87 5.91 11.72
C ILE A 65 -21.49 7.39 11.63
N VAL A 66 -22.33 8.29 12.15
CA VAL A 66 -22.02 9.74 12.18
C VAL A 66 -20.80 10.01 13.05
N GLY A 67 -20.70 9.38 14.22
CA GLY A 67 -19.54 9.46 15.10
C GLY A 67 -18.24 9.02 14.43
N ARG A 68 -18.29 7.99 13.57
CA ARG A 68 -17.13 7.48 12.85
C ARG A 68 -16.52 8.51 11.90
N PHE A 69 -17.32 9.40 11.29
CA PHE A 69 -16.79 10.49 10.45
C PHE A 69 -15.88 11.45 11.22
N SER A 70 -15.98 11.50 12.55
CA SER A 70 -15.07 12.28 13.38
C SER A 70 -13.71 11.59 13.60
N GLN A 71 -13.56 10.31 13.25
CA GLN A 71 -12.32 9.55 13.39
C GLN A 71 -11.46 9.59 12.11
N VAL A 72 -10.26 9.03 12.19
CA VAL A 72 -9.32 8.98 11.07
C VAL A 72 -9.67 7.83 10.10
N ARG A 73 -9.71 8.12 8.79
CA ARG A 73 -9.98 7.18 7.67
C ARG A 73 -11.36 6.48 7.70
N PRO A 74 -12.47 7.18 7.98
CA PRO A 74 -13.78 6.54 8.21
C PRO A 74 -14.28 5.70 7.03
N ILE A 75 -14.07 6.16 5.79
CA ILE A 75 -14.70 5.58 4.60
C ILE A 75 -14.25 4.14 4.38
N TYR A 76 -12.97 3.85 4.55
CA TYR A 76 -12.46 2.51 4.31
C TYR A 76 -13.00 1.50 5.33
N TYR A 77 -13.00 1.86 6.61
CA TYR A 77 -13.43 0.96 7.66
C TYR A 77 -14.95 0.73 7.67
N LEU A 78 -15.74 1.77 7.36
CA LEU A 78 -17.18 1.62 7.15
C LEU A 78 -17.49 0.69 5.97
N LEU A 79 -16.78 0.87 4.85
CA LEU A 79 -16.95 0.01 3.67
C LEU A 79 -16.56 -1.44 3.98
N LEU A 80 -15.45 -1.63 4.70
CA LEU A 80 -15.00 -2.95 5.12
C LEU A 80 -15.99 -3.61 6.10
N ARG A 81 -16.57 -2.85 7.04
CA ARG A 81 -17.62 -3.34 7.94
C ARG A 81 -18.85 -3.79 7.17
N ILE A 82 -19.32 -3.00 6.21
CA ILE A 82 -20.44 -3.42 5.35
C ILE A 82 -20.07 -4.70 4.58
N TRP A 83 -18.81 -4.81 4.13
CA TRP A 83 -18.32 -5.98 3.41
C TRP A 83 -18.29 -7.25 4.27
N THR A 84 -18.01 -7.14 5.57
CA THR A 84 -18.00 -8.29 6.49
C THR A 84 -19.40 -8.84 6.77
N LEU A 85 -20.46 -8.06 6.54
CA LEU A 85 -21.83 -8.57 6.63
C LEU A 85 -22.17 -9.56 5.51
N LEU A 86 -21.51 -9.42 4.36
CA LEU A 86 -21.79 -10.22 3.16
C LEU A 86 -20.98 -11.52 3.12
N GLY A 87 -19.92 -11.62 3.92
CA GLY A 87 -19.05 -12.78 3.95
C GLY A 87 -17.90 -12.61 4.93
N GLN A 88 -17.26 -13.74 5.24
CA GLN A 88 -16.17 -13.82 6.23
C GLN A 88 -14.96 -14.55 5.64
N GLY A 89 -13.83 -14.47 6.34
CA GLY A 89 -12.59 -15.13 5.96
C GLY A 89 -11.69 -14.29 5.05
N GLU A 90 -10.42 -14.67 5.00
CA GLU A 90 -9.33 -13.86 4.44
C GLU A 90 -9.54 -13.55 2.95
N ILE A 91 -9.95 -14.55 2.17
CA ILE A 91 -10.19 -14.41 0.73
C ILE A 91 -11.29 -13.38 0.50
N TRP A 92 -12.43 -13.52 1.19
CA TRP A 92 -13.57 -12.62 1.06
C TRP A 92 -13.21 -11.18 1.43
N LEU A 93 -12.51 -10.99 2.55
CA LEU A 93 -12.11 -9.66 3.00
C LEU A 93 -11.19 -8.95 1.99
N ARG A 94 -10.31 -9.70 1.32
CA ARG A 94 -9.43 -9.15 0.27
C ARG A 94 -10.14 -8.88 -1.05
N THR A 95 -11.30 -9.49 -1.34
CA THR A 95 -12.01 -9.24 -2.61
C THR A 95 -12.44 -7.79 -2.76
N LEU A 96 -12.76 -7.09 -1.66
CA LEU A 96 -13.06 -5.66 -1.68
C LEU A 96 -11.92 -4.86 -2.33
N SER A 97 -10.69 -5.10 -1.89
CA SER A 97 -9.50 -4.45 -2.43
C SER A 97 -9.21 -4.85 -3.87
N VAL A 98 -9.48 -6.11 -4.26
CA VAL A 98 -9.33 -6.57 -5.64
C VAL A 98 -10.30 -5.83 -6.57
N LEU A 99 -11.57 -5.70 -6.19
CA LEU A 99 -12.59 -4.97 -6.96
C LEU A 99 -12.20 -3.50 -7.14
N VAL A 100 -11.72 -2.86 -6.07
CA VAL A 100 -11.21 -1.48 -6.10
C VAL A 100 -9.97 -1.36 -7.00
N GLY A 101 -9.08 -2.35 -6.99
CA GLY A 101 -7.91 -2.44 -7.87
C GLY A 101 -8.30 -2.51 -9.35
N VAL A 102 -9.23 -3.40 -9.71
CA VAL A 102 -9.78 -3.52 -11.07
C VAL A 102 -10.47 -2.22 -11.50
N GLY A 103 -11.25 -1.61 -10.60
CA GLY A 103 -11.85 -0.29 -10.83
C GLY A 103 -10.81 0.80 -11.08
N SER A 104 -9.65 0.74 -10.41
CA SER A 104 -8.55 1.68 -10.61
C SER A 104 -7.88 1.50 -11.97
N VAL A 105 -7.75 0.27 -12.47
CA VAL A 105 -7.29 -0.01 -13.85
C VAL A 105 -8.24 0.61 -14.87
N PHE A 106 -9.55 0.43 -14.66
CA PHE A 106 -10.57 1.03 -15.52
C PHE A 106 -10.50 2.57 -15.51
N LEU A 107 -10.41 3.21 -14.34
CA LEU A 107 -10.29 4.67 -14.26
C LEU A 107 -8.97 5.18 -14.86
N THR A 108 -7.88 4.43 -14.72
CA THR A 108 -6.58 4.75 -15.34
C THR A 108 -6.69 4.77 -16.87
N TYR A 109 -7.42 3.82 -17.46
CA TYR A 109 -7.73 3.83 -18.89
C TYR A 109 -8.46 5.11 -19.29
N HIS A 110 -9.51 5.48 -18.56
CA HIS A 110 -10.30 6.68 -18.86
C HIS A 110 -9.50 7.97 -18.72
N LEU A 111 -8.68 8.09 -17.66
CA LEU A 111 -7.82 9.24 -17.46
C LEU A 111 -6.72 9.32 -18.53
N GLY A 112 -6.02 8.22 -18.81
CA GLY A 112 -5.01 8.17 -19.87
C GLY A 112 -5.57 8.48 -21.26
N ARG A 113 -6.79 7.99 -21.56
CA ARG A 113 -7.52 8.33 -22.78
C ARG A 113 -7.81 9.83 -22.87
N LYS A 114 -8.24 10.45 -21.76
CA LYS A 114 -8.52 11.89 -21.70
C LYS A 114 -7.24 12.72 -21.93
N ILE A 115 -6.13 12.27 -21.37
CA ILE A 115 -4.85 12.98 -21.39
C ILE A 115 -4.17 12.90 -22.75
N ALA A 116 -4.00 11.71 -23.32
CA ALA A 116 -3.19 11.52 -24.52
C ALA A 116 -3.74 10.49 -25.53
N GLY A 117 -5.02 10.13 -25.42
CA GLY A 117 -5.74 9.31 -26.39
C GLY A 117 -5.84 7.81 -26.03
N VAL A 118 -6.65 7.08 -26.78
CA VAL A 118 -7.07 5.70 -26.48
C VAL A 118 -5.89 4.75 -26.25
N THR A 119 -4.87 4.80 -27.11
CA THR A 119 -3.67 3.94 -26.99
C THR A 119 -2.93 4.18 -25.68
N VAL A 120 -2.77 5.45 -25.25
CA VAL A 120 -2.11 5.76 -23.97
C VAL A 120 -2.94 5.25 -22.80
N GLY A 121 -4.27 5.40 -22.87
CA GLY A 121 -5.17 4.83 -21.87
C GLY A 121 -4.99 3.31 -21.72
N ILE A 122 -5.00 2.56 -22.82
CA ILE A 122 -4.91 1.09 -22.78
C ILE A 122 -3.54 0.66 -22.25
N VAL A 123 -2.46 1.27 -22.75
CA VAL A 123 -1.09 0.92 -22.32
C VAL A 123 -0.90 1.25 -20.84
N ALA A 124 -1.37 2.41 -20.37
CA ALA A 124 -1.27 2.79 -18.95
C ALA A 124 -2.10 1.85 -18.04
N ALA A 125 -3.29 1.46 -18.48
CA ALA A 125 -4.12 0.51 -17.75
C ALA A 125 -3.47 -0.88 -17.69
N LEU A 126 -2.88 -1.35 -18.79
CA LEU A 126 -2.14 -2.62 -18.82
C LEU A 126 -0.91 -2.58 -17.91
N MET A 127 -0.16 -1.47 -17.93
CA MET A 127 0.97 -1.27 -17.03
C MET A 127 0.53 -1.30 -15.55
N LEU A 128 -0.63 -0.72 -15.21
CA LEU A 128 -1.15 -0.77 -13.84
C LEU A 128 -1.64 -2.17 -13.46
N ALA A 129 -2.35 -2.85 -14.38
CA ALA A 129 -2.85 -4.21 -14.19
C ALA A 129 -1.72 -5.24 -13.95
N LEU A 130 -0.57 -5.05 -14.60
CA LEU A 130 0.61 -5.91 -14.44
C LEU A 130 1.57 -5.44 -13.34
N SER A 131 1.35 -4.28 -12.74
CA SER A 131 2.26 -3.74 -11.71
C SER A 131 2.20 -4.60 -10.44
N PRO A 132 3.31 -5.22 -10.00
CA PRO A 132 3.36 -5.98 -8.75
C PRO A 132 2.99 -5.11 -7.55
N MET A 133 3.27 -3.80 -7.61
CA MET A 133 2.87 -2.84 -6.58
C MET A 133 1.36 -2.68 -6.51
N SER A 134 0.71 -2.55 -7.68
CA SER A 134 -0.74 -2.41 -7.75
C SER A 134 -1.44 -3.67 -7.26
N ILE A 135 -0.92 -4.83 -7.65
CA ILE A 135 -1.44 -6.13 -7.21
C ILE A 135 -1.25 -6.29 -5.69
N TYR A 136 -0.06 -6.01 -5.16
CA TYR A 136 0.23 -6.09 -3.72
C TYR A 136 -0.79 -5.31 -2.87
N PHE A 137 -1.13 -4.07 -3.27
CA PHE A 137 -2.12 -3.27 -2.56
C PHE A 137 -3.58 -3.64 -2.89
N SER A 138 -3.82 -4.36 -3.99
CA SER A 138 -5.14 -4.89 -4.35
C SER A 138 -5.45 -6.21 -3.63
N GLN A 139 -4.43 -6.99 -3.26
CA GLN A 139 -4.57 -8.25 -2.51
C GLN A 139 -4.44 -8.06 -1.00
N MET A 140 -4.67 -6.84 -0.51
CA MET A 140 -4.49 -6.51 0.90
C MET A 140 -5.71 -5.79 1.46
N VAL A 141 -6.17 -6.19 2.65
CA VAL A 141 -7.23 -5.51 3.42
C VAL A 141 -6.69 -4.18 4.00
N ARG A 142 -6.39 -3.21 3.12
CA ARG A 142 -5.97 -1.84 3.49
C ARG A 142 -6.54 -0.76 2.57
N MET A 143 -6.60 0.47 3.09
CA MET A 143 -7.16 1.64 2.40
C MET A 143 -6.38 2.17 1.18
N TYR A 144 -5.17 1.67 0.91
CA TYR A 144 -4.28 2.26 -0.10
C TYR A 144 -4.86 2.20 -1.52
N GLY A 145 -5.44 1.05 -1.90
CA GLY A 145 -6.12 0.89 -3.20
C GLY A 145 -7.31 1.83 -3.36
N LEU A 146 -8.13 1.97 -2.32
CA LEU A 146 -9.31 2.85 -2.34
C LEU A 146 -8.92 4.33 -2.44
N GLY A 147 -7.84 4.73 -1.74
CA GLY A 147 -7.28 6.07 -1.88
C GLY A 147 -6.77 6.37 -3.28
N MET A 148 -6.16 5.39 -3.96
CA MET A 148 -5.76 5.52 -5.36
C MET A 148 -6.99 5.64 -6.28
N PHE A 149 -8.01 4.80 -6.10
CA PHE A 149 -9.24 4.81 -6.88
C PHE A 149 -9.91 6.18 -6.89
N PHE A 150 -10.21 6.73 -5.70
CA PHE A 150 -10.79 8.08 -5.59
C PHE A 150 -9.82 9.18 -6.07
N GLY A 151 -8.51 8.95 -5.93
CA GLY A 151 -7.48 9.82 -6.49
C GLY A 151 -7.62 9.99 -8.01
N ILE A 152 -7.71 8.88 -8.74
CA ILE A 152 -7.88 8.87 -10.21
C ILE A 152 -9.23 9.48 -10.58
N LEU A 153 -10.31 9.12 -9.86
CA LEU A 153 -11.65 9.65 -10.10
C LEU A 153 -11.68 11.18 -9.98
N GLY A 154 -11.10 11.73 -8.92
CA GLY A 154 -10.99 13.17 -8.72
C GLY A 154 -10.16 13.85 -9.80
N SER A 155 -9.05 13.25 -10.22
CA SER A 155 -8.24 13.76 -11.34
C SER A 155 -8.98 13.70 -12.68
N LEU A 156 -9.85 12.70 -12.90
CA LEU A 156 -10.69 12.63 -14.11
C LEU A 156 -11.74 13.75 -14.13
N PHE A 157 -12.43 13.99 -13.02
CA PHE A 157 -13.35 15.12 -12.88
C PHE A 157 -12.64 16.46 -13.04
N LEU A 158 -11.45 16.60 -12.46
CA LEU A 158 -10.65 17.80 -12.63
C LEU A 158 -10.20 17.99 -14.08
N ALA A 159 -9.77 16.94 -14.77
CA ALA A 159 -9.44 17.03 -16.19
C ALA A 159 -10.63 17.50 -17.04
N LEU A 160 -11.86 17.12 -16.69
CA LEU A 160 -13.08 17.62 -17.33
C LEU A 160 -13.35 19.09 -16.98
N ALA A 161 -13.12 19.49 -15.73
CA ALA A 161 -13.27 20.87 -15.29
C ALA A 161 -12.23 21.82 -15.90
N LEU A 162 -10.98 21.37 -16.10
CA LEU A 162 -9.90 22.14 -16.73
C LEU A 162 -10.19 22.43 -18.20
N GLU A 163 -10.90 21.54 -18.91
CA GLU A 163 -11.38 21.81 -20.27
C GLU A 163 -12.65 22.66 -20.28
N THR A 164 -13.59 22.33 -19.38
CA THR A 164 -14.90 22.96 -19.30
C THR A 164 -15.30 23.14 -17.84
N PRO A 165 -15.18 24.36 -17.25
CA PRO A 165 -15.40 24.57 -15.81
C PRO A 165 -16.90 24.59 -15.45
N ARG A 166 -17.56 23.45 -15.56
CA ARG A 166 -18.97 23.26 -15.17
C ARG A 166 -19.06 22.84 -13.71
N ALA A 167 -20.07 23.36 -13.00
CA ALA A 167 -20.30 23.05 -11.59
C ALA A 167 -20.32 21.54 -11.29
N LYS A 168 -20.96 20.72 -12.14
CA LYS A 168 -20.99 19.26 -11.96
C LYS A 168 -19.61 18.59 -11.93
N TYR A 169 -18.64 19.11 -12.69
CA TYR A 169 -17.28 18.54 -12.71
C TYR A 169 -16.47 19.01 -11.49
N LEU A 170 -16.65 20.26 -11.07
CA LEU A 170 -16.05 20.78 -9.84
C LEU A 170 -16.64 20.09 -8.59
N ALA A 171 -17.95 19.82 -8.59
CA ALA A 171 -18.62 19.04 -7.56
C ALA A 171 -18.06 17.62 -7.49
N GLY A 172 -17.99 16.91 -8.63
CA GLY A 172 -17.42 15.57 -8.69
C GLY A 172 -15.95 15.52 -8.25
N TRP A 173 -15.16 16.53 -8.61
CA TRP A 173 -13.78 16.68 -8.14
C TRP A 173 -13.71 16.86 -6.62
N SER A 174 -14.50 17.79 -6.06
CA SER A 174 -14.54 18.07 -4.62
C SER A 174 -14.97 16.83 -3.82
N ILE A 175 -16.06 16.17 -4.21
CA ILE A 175 -16.54 14.93 -3.58
C ILE A 175 -15.46 13.84 -3.62
N ALA A 176 -14.84 13.62 -4.77
CA ALA A 176 -13.79 12.61 -4.90
C ALA A 176 -12.56 12.94 -4.03
N ARG A 177 -12.18 14.22 -3.90
CA ARG A 177 -11.06 14.63 -3.04
C ARG A 177 -11.41 14.56 -1.54
N SER A 178 -12.65 14.81 -1.15
CA SER A 178 -13.13 14.50 0.20
C SER A 178 -13.03 13.00 0.49
N LEU A 179 -13.47 12.14 -0.44
CA LEU A 179 -13.34 10.68 -0.28
C LEU A 179 -11.87 10.23 -0.21
N VAL A 180 -10.96 10.87 -0.94
CA VAL A 180 -9.51 10.66 -0.79
C VAL A 180 -9.06 10.98 0.63
N PHE A 181 -9.39 12.17 1.15
CA PHE A 181 -9.02 12.58 2.52
C PHE A 181 -9.57 11.62 3.58
N LEU A 182 -10.86 11.32 3.48
CA LEU A 182 -11.59 10.45 4.41
C LEU A 182 -11.22 8.96 4.29
N THR A 183 -10.46 8.58 3.26
CA THR A 183 -9.92 7.20 3.09
C THR A 183 -8.46 7.11 3.52
N ALA A 184 -7.65 8.09 3.10
CA ALA A 184 -6.22 8.14 3.35
C ALA A 184 -5.78 9.61 3.40
N PRO A 185 -5.76 10.25 4.58
CA PRO A 185 -5.56 11.70 4.71
C PRO A 185 -4.30 12.23 4.03
N LEU A 186 -3.21 11.46 4.03
CA LEU A 186 -1.95 11.81 3.36
C LEU A 186 -2.10 12.01 1.83
N ASN A 187 -3.10 11.39 1.20
CA ASN A 187 -3.33 11.52 -0.23
C ASN A 187 -3.93 12.89 -0.61
N ILE A 188 -4.33 13.71 0.37
CA ILE A 188 -4.86 15.06 0.13
C ILE A 188 -3.84 16.00 -0.50
N THR A 189 -2.56 15.64 -0.48
CA THR A 189 -1.48 16.32 -1.23
C THR A 189 -1.76 16.39 -2.73
N LEU A 190 -2.71 15.61 -3.28
CA LEU A 190 -3.24 15.80 -4.63
C LEU A 190 -3.96 17.15 -4.85
N LEU A 191 -4.44 17.82 -3.80
CA LEU A 191 -4.99 19.17 -3.94
C LEU A 191 -3.95 20.20 -4.37
N VAL A 192 -2.68 20.02 -4.01
CA VAL A 192 -1.61 20.96 -4.39
C VAL A 192 -1.47 21.06 -5.92
N PRO A 193 -1.23 19.96 -6.68
CA PRO A 193 -1.24 20.04 -8.13
C PRO A 193 -2.61 20.48 -8.68
N ASP A 194 -3.73 20.11 -8.07
CA ASP A 194 -5.06 20.53 -8.53
C ASP A 194 -5.22 22.06 -8.55
N LEU A 195 -4.87 22.71 -7.43
CA LEU A 195 -4.97 24.15 -7.28
C LEU A 195 -3.99 24.90 -8.19
N ILE A 196 -2.77 24.36 -8.36
CA ILE A 196 -1.81 24.90 -9.32
C ILE A 196 -2.38 24.84 -10.74
N LEU A 197 -2.94 23.70 -11.16
CA LEU A 197 -3.50 23.53 -12.49
C LEU A 197 -4.72 24.44 -12.73
N LEU A 198 -5.62 24.53 -11.76
CA LEU A 198 -6.77 25.45 -11.82
C LEU A 198 -6.31 26.91 -11.90
N GLY A 199 -5.32 27.29 -11.08
CA GLY A 199 -4.71 28.61 -11.06
C GLY A 199 -4.09 28.99 -12.40
N LEU A 200 -3.23 28.12 -12.95
CA LEU A 200 -2.56 28.34 -14.23
C LEU A 200 -3.55 28.41 -15.39
N THR A 201 -4.58 27.55 -15.39
CA THR A 201 -5.56 27.44 -16.49
C THR A 201 -6.57 28.58 -16.48
N PHE A 202 -7.05 29.00 -15.30
CA PHE A 202 -8.15 29.96 -15.16
C PHE A 202 -7.76 31.31 -14.56
N ARG A 203 -6.46 31.66 -14.45
CA ARG A 203 -5.96 32.94 -13.90
C ARG A 203 -6.65 34.21 -14.39
N ARG A 204 -7.23 34.22 -15.59
CA ARG A 204 -7.94 35.38 -16.18
C ARG A 204 -9.48 35.29 -16.08
N ARG A 205 -10.02 34.30 -15.35
CA ARG A 205 -11.46 34.03 -15.23
C ARG A 205 -11.89 33.98 -13.76
N PRO A 206 -12.07 35.14 -13.10
CA PRO A 206 -12.37 35.20 -11.67
C PRO A 206 -13.68 34.48 -11.28
N GLN A 207 -14.64 34.36 -12.20
CA GLN A 207 -15.88 33.61 -11.91
C GLN A 207 -15.60 32.13 -11.61
N VAL A 208 -14.61 31.52 -12.27
CA VAL A 208 -14.25 30.12 -12.03
C VAL A 208 -13.69 29.92 -10.62
N PHE A 209 -12.91 30.89 -10.11
CA PHE A 209 -12.39 30.82 -8.74
C PHE A 209 -13.47 30.92 -7.68
N LYS A 210 -14.55 31.67 -7.93
CA LYS A 210 -15.71 31.69 -7.02
C LYS A 210 -16.36 30.30 -6.95
N GLU A 211 -16.53 29.63 -8.09
CA GLU A 211 -17.06 28.27 -8.13
C GLU A 211 -16.11 27.26 -7.48
N VAL A 212 -14.81 27.31 -7.80
CA VAL A 212 -13.80 26.46 -7.14
C VAL A 212 -13.82 26.68 -5.62
N GLY A 213 -13.90 27.93 -5.17
CA GLY A 213 -13.99 28.28 -3.74
C GLY A 213 -15.20 27.68 -3.05
N LYS A 214 -16.39 27.71 -3.68
CA LYS A 214 -17.60 27.05 -3.16
C LYS A 214 -17.40 25.54 -2.97
N TRP A 215 -16.82 24.87 -3.95
CA TRP A 215 -16.59 23.43 -3.88
C TRP A 215 -15.42 23.04 -2.97
N LEU A 216 -14.43 23.92 -2.79
CA LEU A 216 -13.41 23.79 -1.75
C LEU A 216 -14.00 23.94 -0.35
N LEU A 217 -14.94 24.88 -0.15
CA LEU A 217 -15.64 25.01 1.11
C LEU A 217 -16.41 23.72 1.44
N LEU A 218 -17.11 23.13 0.46
CA LEU A 218 -17.74 21.82 0.65
C LEU A 218 -16.73 20.75 1.06
N LEU A 219 -15.57 20.69 0.39
CA LEU A 219 -14.52 19.73 0.74
C LEU A 219 -14.08 19.91 2.20
N CYS A 220 -13.79 21.14 2.61
CA CYS A 220 -13.40 21.47 3.97
C CYS A 220 -14.49 21.07 4.96
N LEU A 221 -15.75 21.38 4.69
CA LEU A 221 -16.89 21.02 5.56
C LEU A 221 -17.04 19.51 5.71
N LEU A 222 -16.91 18.73 4.63
CA LEU A 222 -16.99 17.28 4.66
C LEU A 222 -15.81 16.63 5.40
N CYS A 223 -14.64 17.27 5.37
CA CYS A 223 -13.43 16.76 6.01
C CYS A 223 -13.29 17.22 7.47
N LEU A 224 -13.94 18.33 7.84
CA LEU A 224 -13.80 19.00 9.14
C LEU A 224 -13.97 18.05 10.34
N PRO A 225 -14.97 17.13 10.37
CA PRO A 225 -15.14 16.23 11.51
C PRO A 225 -13.90 15.37 11.76
N SER A 226 -13.24 14.87 10.71
CA SER A 226 -12.03 14.03 10.85
C SER A 226 -10.74 14.83 11.10
N VAL A 227 -10.77 16.17 10.97
CA VAL A 227 -9.56 16.99 11.16
C VAL A 227 -9.12 16.98 12.61
N SER A 228 -10.05 17.01 13.57
CA SER A 228 -9.73 17.04 15.00
C SER A 228 -8.99 15.77 15.44
N SER A 229 -9.49 14.59 15.04
CA SER A 229 -8.82 13.31 15.31
C SER A 229 -7.48 13.19 14.58
N LEU A 230 -7.41 13.65 13.32
CA LEU A 230 -6.14 13.67 12.58
C LEU A 230 -5.10 14.55 13.27
N VAL A 231 -5.49 15.72 13.77
CA VAL A 231 -4.60 16.62 14.51
C VAL A 231 -4.19 15.98 15.84
N ALA A 232 -5.11 15.36 16.56
CA ALA A 232 -4.81 14.64 17.80
C ALA A 232 -3.77 13.52 17.58
N ASP A 233 -3.93 12.71 16.53
CA ASP A 233 -2.99 11.64 16.16
C ASP A 233 -1.65 12.19 15.64
N ALA A 234 -1.67 13.31 14.93
CA ALA A 234 -0.47 13.92 14.35
C ALA A 234 0.34 14.74 15.37
N LEU A 235 -0.29 15.26 16.42
CA LEU A 235 0.34 16.19 17.38
C LEU A 235 1.54 15.58 18.11
N PRO A 236 1.50 14.33 18.62
CA PRO A 236 2.68 13.70 19.24
C PRO A 236 3.85 13.57 18.26
N PHE A 237 3.55 13.19 17.01
CA PHE A 237 4.57 13.07 15.96
C PHE A 237 5.17 14.44 15.61
N LEU A 238 4.34 15.48 15.51
CA LEU A 238 4.77 16.85 15.21
C LEU A 238 5.63 17.41 16.36
N LYS A 239 5.20 17.24 17.61
CA LYS A 239 5.97 17.64 18.80
C LYS A 239 7.35 16.97 18.83
N LYS A 240 7.40 15.68 18.49
CA LYS A 240 8.65 14.92 18.36
C LYS A 240 9.52 15.43 17.21
N ALA A 241 8.92 15.70 16.04
CA ALA A 241 9.65 16.19 14.86
C ALA A 241 10.22 17.61 15.06
N LEU A 242 9.53 18.45 15.83
CA LEU A 242 9.94 19.82 16.18
C LEU A 242 10.91 19.87 17.39
N GLY A 243 11.28 18.72 17.97
CA GLY A 243 12.19 18.66 19.10
C GLY A 243 11.62 19.24 20.41
N LEU A 244 10.29 19.38 20.52
CA LEU A 244 9.61 19.94 21.69
C LEU A 244 9.46 18.94 22.86
N VAL A 245 10.08 17.76 22.74
CA VAL A 245 10.16 16.73 23.78
C VAL A 245 11.62 16.29 23.87
N GLU A 246 12.29 16.60 24.98
CA GLU A 246 13.74 16.39 25.17
C GLU A 246 14.13 14.93 25.42
N ASN A 247 13.18 14.04 25.73
CA ASN A 247 13.49 12.67 26.14
C ASN A 247 13.02 11.66 25.09
N VAL A 248 13.91 11.22 24.19
CA VAL A 248 14.14 9.81 23.82
C VAL A 248 15.45 9.75 23.02
N ALA A 249 16.53 9.32 23.67
CA ALA A 249 17.73 8.83 23.03
C ALA A 249 17.47 7.44 22.43
N ALA A 250 16.77 7.36 21.29
CA ALA A 250 16.66 6.15 20.46
C ALA A 250 15.94 6.47 19.13
N ALA A 251 16.44 5.90 18.03
CA ALA A 251 15.93 5.96 16.66
C ALA A 251 16.47 7.08 15.74
N GLN A 252 17.64 7.65 16.03
CA GLN A 252 18.51 8.23 15.00
C GLN A 252 19.40 7.12 14.39
N ARG A 253 18.81 6.16 13.67
CA ARG A 253 19.52 5.65 12.49
C ARG A 253 19.30 6.67 11.39
N THR A 254 20.19 7.66 11.34
CA THR A 254 20.32 8.63 10.25
C THR A 254 20.74 7.89 8.99
N THR A 255 19.83 7.17 8.34
CA THR A 255 20.02 6.88 6.92
C THR A 255 20.08 8.24 6.22
N SER A 256 21.26 8.59 5.70
CA SER A 256 21.49 9.81 4.91
C SER A 256 20.44 9.87 3.80
N PHE A 257 19.41 10.69 3.99
CA PHE A 257 18.31 10.79 3.05
C PHE A 257 18.73 11.73 1.92
N ASN A 258 18.98 11.16 0.75
CA ASN A 258 19.34 11.94 -0.44
C ASN A 258 18.09 12.02 -1.30
N LEU A 259 17.28 13.06 -1.06
CA LEU A 259 15.97 13.25 -1.69
C LEU A 259 16.01 13.04 -3.22
N PRO A 260 16.94 13.62 -4.00
CA PRO A 260 17.04 13.34 -5.44
C PRO A 260 17.24 11.86 -5.78
N LEU A 261 18.17 11.19 -5.11
CA LEU A 261 18.49 9.78 -5.36
C LEU A 261 17.35 8.85 -4.93
N ASP A 262 16.66 9.17 -3.84
CA ASP A 262 15.53 8.39 -3.35
C ASP A 262 14.29 8.55 -4.23
N LEU A 263 13.99 9.76 -4.70
CA LEU A 263 12.95 10.01 -5.71
C LEU A 263 13.27 9.29 -7.03
N PHE A 264 14.53 9.29 -7.46
CA PHE A 264 14.99 8.54 -8.63
C PHE A 264 14.70 7.03 -8.46
N ARG A 265 15.15 6.42 -7.36
CA ARG A 265 14.90 5.00 -7.07
C ARG A 265 13.41 4.68 -6.93
N LYS A 266 12.59 5.65 -6.54
CA LYS A 266 11.16 5.49 -6.39
C LYS A 266 10.46 5.16 -7.71
N VAL A 267 10.90 5.75 -8.83
CA VAL A 267 10.25 5.57 -10.14
C VAL A 267 10.11 4.10 -10.53
N ARG A 268 11.18 3.29 -10.35
CA ARG A 268 11.12 1.86 -10.68
C ARG A 268 10.19 1.07 -9.78
N LYS A 269 9.98 1.48 -8.51
CA LYS A 269 9.16 0.73 -7.54
C LYS A 269 7.70 0.62 -7.97
N PHE A 270 7.19 1.52 -8.80
CA PHE A 270 5.84 1.44 -9.37
C PHE A 270 5.69 0.39 -10.47
N THR A 271 6.79 -0.24 -10.90
CA THR A 271 6.82 -1.23 -11.98
C THR A 271 7.32 -2.59 -11.52
N ILE A 272 8.37 -2.67 -10.68
CA ILE A 272 8.90 -3.95 -10.17
C ILE A 272 8.55 -4.20 -8.68
N PHE A 273 7.96 -3.21 -7.98
CA PHE A 273 7.72 -3.21 -6.51
C PHE A 273 9.04 -3.37 -5.71
N PRO A 274 9.16 -3.01 -4.42
CA PRO A 274 10.43 -2.75 -3.77
C PRO A 274 11.10 -4.04 -3.32
N PHE A 275 11.38 -4.91 -4.28
CA PHE A 275 12.25 -6.04 -4.12
C PHE A 275 13.69 -5.50 -4.12
N PRO A 276 14.40 -5.64 -3.00
CA PRO A 276 15.80 -5.25 -2.93
C PRO A 276 16.63 -6.17 -3.81
N SER A 277 17.66 -5.57 -4.40
CA SER A 277 18.60 -6.26 -5.26
C SER A 277 19.47 -7.20 -4.43
N THR A 278 19.58 -8.43 -4.88
CA THR A 278 20.41 -9.49 -4.28
C THR A 278 21.88 -9.39 -4.70
N SER A 279 22.16 -8.72 -5.83
CA SER A 279 23.50 -8.58 -6.38
C SER A 279 23.79 -7.15 -6.89
N VAL A 280 25.08 -6.84 -7.00
CA VAL A 280 25.55 -5.56 -7.58
C VAL A 280 25.09 -5.42 -9.03
N LEU A 281 25.15 -6.50 -9.82
CA LEU A 281 24.70 -6.50 -11.21
C LEU A 281 23.21 -6.17 -11.33
N GLU A 282 22.37 -6.83 -10.53
CA GLU A 282 20.93 -6.54 -10.48
C GLU A 282 20.67 -5.08 -10.13
N SER A 283 21.38 -4.54 -9.13
CA SER A 283 21.28 -3.12 -8.75
C SER A 283 21.61 -2.17 -9.92
N ARG A 284 22.68 -2.46 -10.67
CA ARG A 284 23.08 -1.66 -11.85
C ARG A 284 22.05 -1.75 -12.98
N VAL A 285 21.53 -2.94 -13.27
CA VAL A 285 20.47 -3.14 -14.27
C VAL A 285 19.22 -2.35 -13.88
N LEU A 286 18.81 -2.41 -12.61
CA LEU A 286 17.66 -1.65 -12.12
C LEU A 286 17.87 -0.14 -12.14
N GLN A 287 19.11 0.36 -11.99
CA GLN A 287 19.43 1.78 -12.14
C GLN A 287 19.33 2.22 -13.62
N ALA A 288 19.90 1.43 -14.53
CA ALA A 288 19.80 1.68 -15.98
C ALA A 288 18.33 1.65 -16.44
N TYR A 289 17.55 0.68 -15.97
CA TYR A 289 16.11 0.63 -16.20
C TYR A 289 15.38 1.89 -15.73
N THR A 290 15.66 2.38 -14.51
CA THR A 290 15.08 3.63 -14.00
C THR A 290 15.39 4.81 -14.93
N LEU A 291 16.63 4.94 -15.41
CA LEU A 291 17.02 6.00 -16.35
C LEU A 291 16.20 5.90 -17.63
N VAL A 292 16.06 4.70 -18.22
CA VAL A 292 15.24 4.49 -19.41
C VAL A 292 13.78 4.90 -19.16
N MET A 293 13.19 4.53 -18.02
CA MET A 293 11.82 4.94 -17.68
C MET A 293 11.66 6.46 -17.59
N ILE A 294 12.58 7.15 -16.89
CA ILE A 294 12.56 8.61 -16.78
C ILE A 294 12.74 9.26 -18.16
N SER A 295 13.66 8.77 -18.99
CA SER A 295 13.86 9.26 -20.35
C SER A 295 12.61 9.10 -21.21
N VAL A 296 11.95 7.93 -21.14
CA VAL A 296 10.69 7.69 -21.87
C VAL A 296 9.60 8.65 -21.40
N MET A 297 9.45 8.86 -20.08
CA MET A 297 8.49 9.84 -19.54
C MET A 297 8.81 11.27 -20.01
N GLY A 298 10.08 11.65 -20.10
CA GLY A 298 10.51 12.94 -20.66
C GLY A 298 10.15 13.08 -22.15
N ILE A 299 10.31 12.01 -22.94
CA ILE A 299 9.92 11.99 -24.37
C ILE A 299 8.42 12.24 -24.56
N ALA A 300 7.58 11.99 -23.55
CA ALA A 300 6.14 12.29 -23.62
C ALA A 300 5.86 13.77 -23.93
N PHE A 301 6.74 14.69 -23.51
CA PHE A 301 6.62 16.13 -23.76
C PHE A 301 7.16 16.56 -25.13
N TYR A 302 8.00 15.74 -25.79
CA TYR A 302 8.70 16.12 -27.00
C TYR A 302 7.76 16.24 -28.22
N LYS A 303 7.57 17.49 -28.69
CA LYS A 303 6.72 17.86 -29.85
C LYS A 303 5.32 17.22 -29.75
N ASN A 304 4.74 17.20 -28.55
CA ASN A 304 3.45 16.56 -28.31
C ASN A 304 2.30 17.58 -28.33
N ARG A 305 1.34 17.39 -29.23
CA ARG A 305 0.13 18.25 -29.31
C ARG A 305 -0.71 18.22 -28.02
N HIS A 306 -0.53 17.21 -27.17
CA HIS A 306 -1.21 17.07 -25.87
C HIS A 306 -0.32 17.49 -24.69
N ALA A 307 0.77 18.23 -24.91
CA ALA A 307 1.75 18.59 -23.88
C ALA A 307 1.12 19.22 -22.62
N SER A 308 0.09 20.07 -22.77
CA SER A 308 -0.62 20.66 -21.63
C SER A 308 -1.31 19.62 -20.74
N ARG A 309 -1.90 18.57 -21.32
CA ARG A 309 -2.56 17.50 -20.57
C ARG A 309 -1.56 16.52 -19.98
N ILE A 310 -0.43 16.29 -20.65
CA ILE A 310 0.68 15.50 -20.12
C ILE A 310 1.29 16.19 -18.91
N PHE A 311 1.35 17.53 -18.91
CA PHE A 311 1.72 18.30 -17.73
C PHE A 311 0.77 18.06 -16.54
N TRP A 312 -0.53 17.84 -16.76
CA TRP A 312 -1.45 17.47 -15.67
C TRP A 312 -1.05 16.15 -15.02
N ALA A 313 -0.76 15.11 -15.82
CA ALA A 313 -0.27 13.84 -15.30
C ALA A 313 1.05 14.00 -14.53
N ALA A 314 1.99 14.81 -15.04
CA ALA A 314 3.25 15.08 -14.35
C ALA A 314 3.06 15.82 -13.02
N ALA A 315 2.18 16.81 -12.98
CA ALA A 315 1.82 17.50 -11.76
C ALA A 315 1.27 16.53 -10.71
N TRP A 316 0.30 15.68 -11.06
CA TRP A 316 -0.25 14.68 -10.14
C TRP A 316 0.73 13.58 -9.76
N ALA A 317 1.67 13.23 -10.64
CA ALA A 317 2.67 12.21 -10.37
C ALA A 317 3.74 12.68 -9.37
N PHE A 318 4.29 13.88 -9.57
CA PHE A 318 5.53 14.28 -8.92
C PHE A 318 5.35 15.31 -7.81
N ILE A 319 4.44 16.29 -7.95
CA ILE A 319 4.24 17.33 -6.91
C ILE A 319 3.93 16.72 -5.54
N PRO A 320 3.07 15.69 -5.42
CA PRO A 320 2.81 15.11 -4.11
C PRO A 320 4.06 14.51 -3.45
N TRP A 321 5.03 13.98 -4.22
CA TRP A 321 6.27 13.46 -3.65
C TRP A 321 7.14 14.55 -3.03
N PHE A 322 7.21 15.72 -3.68
CA PHE A 322 7.91 16.87 -3.12
C PHE A 322 7.22 17.36 -1.84
N VAL A 323 5.89 17.40 -1.82
CA VAL A 323 5.14 17.78 -0.60
C VAL A 323 5.39 16.79 0.53
N HIS A 324 5.32 15.48 0.28
CA HIS A 324 5.62 14.45 1.27
C HIS A 324 7.07 14.54 1.76
N GLY A 325 8.03 14.65 0.84
CA GLY A 325 9.46 14.73 1.17
C GLY A 325 9.85 16.01 1.92
N ALA A 326 9.17 17.13 1.67
CA ALA A 326 9.39 18.38 2.40
C ALA A 326 8.92 18.31 3.86
N VAL A 327 7.90 17.50 4.16
CA VAL A 327 7.43 17.28 5.54
C VAL A 327 8.30 16.23 6.25
N SER A 328 8.52 15.08 5.62
CA SER A 328 9.39 14.03 6.18
C SER A 328 9.78 13.01 5.12
N SER A 329 11.06 12.61 5.12
CA SER A 329 11.53 11.46 4.34
C SER A 329 10.76 10.17 4.64
N ARG A 330 10.24 10.01 5.86
CA ARG A 330 9.41 8.86 6.25
C ARG A 330 8.05 8.86 5.56
N MET A 331 7.55 10.01 5.10
CA MET A 331 6.30 10.06 4.34
C MET A 331 6.47 9.56 2.90
N LEU A 332 7.70 9.31 2.47
CA LEU A 332 8.01 8.67 1.19
C LEU A 332 8.10 7.15 1.30
N PHE A 333 7.40 6.49 2.22
CA PHE A 333 7.18 5.04 2.12
C PHE A 333 6.30 4.70 0.92
N ASP A 334 6.48 3.51 0.35
CA ASP A 334 5.84 3.09 -0.91
C ASP A 334 4.31 3.15 -0.83
N ARG A 335 3.73 2.71 0.29
CA ARG A 335 2.31 2.80 0.61
C ARG A 335 1.74 4.23 0.66
N TYR A 336 2.53 5.24 1.03
CA TYR A 336 2.05 6.60 1.21
C TYR A 336 2.05 7.42 -0.07
N VAL A 337 2.75 6.98 -1.12
CA VAL A 337 2.72 7.64 -2.43
C VAL A 337 2.17 6.74 -3.53
N PHE A 338 1.68 5.55 -3.18
CA PHE A 338 1.10 4.59 -4.12
C PHE A 338 -0.01 5.20 -5.00
N TYR A 339 -0.82 6.11 -4.46
CA TYR A 339 -1.89 6.78 -5.22
C TYR A 339 -1.39 7.59 -6.43
N THR A 340 -0.09 7.87 -6.53
CA THR A 340 0.50 8.57 -7.68
C THR A 340 0.86 7.63 -8.85
N ALA A 341 0.85 6.31 -8.63
CA ALA A 341 1.24 5.31 -9.63
C ALA A 341 0.51 5.45 -10.98
N PRO A 342 -0.83 5.65 -11.03
CA PRO A 342 -1.54 5.76 -12.30
C PRO A 342 -1.03 6.91 -13.17
N TYR A 343 -0.69 8.04 -12.57
CA TYR A 343 -0.23 9.22 -13.30
C TYR A 343 1.18 9.01 -13.89
N LEU A 344 2.07 8.35 -13.14
CA LEU A 344 3.38 7.94 -13.66
C LEU A 344 3.24 6.99 -14.84
N LEU A 345 2.38 5.98 -14.72
CA LEU A 345 2.17 4.99 -15.78
C LEU A 345 1.52 5.61 -17.02
N ILE A 346 0.66 6.62 -16.86
CA ILE A 346 0.14 7.42 -17.97
C ILE A 346 1.26 8.20 -18.67
N LEU A 347 2.19 8.81 -17.93
CA LEU A 347 3.35 9.51 -18.52
C LEU A 347 4.26 8.54 -19.27
N LEU A 348 4.55 7.39 -18.67
CA LEU A 348 5.37 6.35 -19.26
C LEU A 348 4.73 5.81 -20.55
N ALA A 349 3.42 5.54 -20.52
CA ALA A 349 2.66 5.11 -21.69
C ALA A 349 2.64 6.18 -22.80
N ALA A 350 2.44 7.46 -22.45
CA ALA A 350 2.49 8.56 -23.41
C ALA A 350 3.87 8.69 -24.07
N GLY A 351 4.93 8.54 -23.27
CA GLY A 351 6.31 8.47 -23.73
C GLY A 351 6.56 7.30 -24.68
N LEU A 352 6.17 6.08 -24.28
CA LEU A 352 6.37 4.88 -25.08
C LEU A 352 5.64 4.96 -26.42
N VAL A 353 4.38 5.42 -26.44
CA VAL A 353 3.61 5.64 -27.67
C VAL A 353 4.31 6.67 -28.58
N ARG A 354 4.98 7.67 -28.00
CA ARG A 354 5.76 8.64 -28.77
C ARG A 354 7.03 8.00 -29.36
N VAL A 355 7.74 7.18 -28.61
CA VAL A 355 8.92 6.42 -29.09
C VAL A 355 8.51 5.48 -30.22
N VAL A 356 7.37 4.78 -30.13
CA VAL A 356 6.85 3.92 -31.22
C VAL A 356 6.71 4.71 -32.53
N ARG A 357 6.29 5.98 -32.46
CA ARG A 357 6.16 6.85 -33.65
C ARG A 357 7.50 7.34 -34.19
N MET A 358 8.56 7.40 -33.37
CA MET A 358 9.89 7.83 -33.78
C MET A 358 10.73 6.66 -34.27
N HIS A 359 10.84 5.60 -33.46
CA HIS A 359 11.69 4.44 -33.68
C HIS A 359 11.00 3.18 -33.14
N ARG A 360 10.32 2.44 -34.02
CA ARG A 360 9.55 1.24 -33.65
C ARG A 360 10.39 0.15 -32.99
N VAL A 361 11.61 -0.07 -33.48
CA VAL A 361 12.53 -1.08 -32.93
C VAL A 361 12.96 -0.73 -31.51
N VAL A 362 13.36 0.53 -31.27
CA VAL A 362 13.72 1.01 -29.92
C VAL A 362 12.55 0.88 -28.96
N ALA A 363 11.33 1.23 -29.40
CA ALA A 363 10.14 1.05 -28.58
C ALA A 363 9.86 -0.41 -28.24
N ALA A 364 10.06 -1.33 -29.20
CA ALA A 364 9.89 -2.77 -28.97
C ALA A 364 10.90 -3.29 -27.94
N VAL A 365 12.18 -2.88 -28.05
CA VAL A 365 13.22 -3.25 -27.07
C VAL A 365 12.86 -2.73 -25.67
N ILE A 366 12.42 -1.47 -25.55
CA ILE A 366 12.00 -0.90 -24.27
C ILE A 366 10.77 -1.66 -23.71
N ALA A 367 9.79 -1.98 -24.55
CA ALA A 367 8.59 -2.69 -24.13
C ALA A 367 8.89 -4.13 -23.68
N ILE A 368 9.80 -4.84 -24.37
CA ILE A 368 10.25 -6.18 -23.99
C ILE A 368 11.02 -6.11 -22.66
N ALA A 369 11.96 -5.18 -22.52
CA ALA A 369 12.70 -4.99 -21.27
C ALA A 369 11.79 -4.68 -20.09
N TYR A 370 10.79 -3.80 -20.30
CA TYR A 370 9.75 -3.51 -19.32
C TYR A 370 8.96 -4.77 -18.95
N ALA A 371 8.49 -5.53 -19.94
CA ALA A 371 7.72 -6.75 -19.70
C ALA A 371 8.52 -7.79 -18.91
N VAL A 372 9.79 -8.02 -19.27
CA VAL A 372 10.67 -8.95 -18.54
C VAL A 372 10.83 -8.53 -17.08
N ILE A 373 11.14 -7.26 -16.82
CA ILE A 373 11.35 -6.73 -15.47
C ILE A 373 10.06 -6.81 -14.64
N VAL A 374 8.92 -6.45 -15.21
CA VAL A 374 7.62 -6.57 -14.55
C VAL A 374 7.28 -8.04 -14.25
N MET A 375 7.50 -8.95 -15.21
CA MET A 375 7.27 -10.38 -15.01
C MET A 375 8.19 -10.98 -13.95
N MET A 376 9.44 -10.54 -13.84
CA MET A 376 10.34 -10.92 -12.73
C MET A 376 9.78 -10.44 -11.39
N GLY A 377 9.27 -9.21 -11.32
CA GLY A 377 8.60 -8.68 -10.12
C GLY A 377 7.35 -9.48 -9.75
N LEU A 378 6.50 -9.83 -10.72
CA LEU A 378 5.32 -10.67 -10.50
C LEU A 378 5.72 -12.08 -10.04
N ALA A 379 6.71 -12.68 -10.69
CA ALA A 379 7.21 -14.00 -10.33
C ALA A 379 7.74 -14.00 -8.90
N ARG A 380 8.48 -12.97 -8.48
CA ARG A 380 8.91 -12.82 -7.10
C ARG A 380 7.71 -12.66 -6.16
N TYR A 381 6.78 -11.76 -6.47
CA TYR A 381 5.60 -11.50 -5.63
C TYR A 381 4.75 -12.76 -5.34
N TYR A 382 4.55 -13.64 -6.33
CA TYR A 382 3.71 -14.83 -6.14
C TYR A 382 4.45 -16.09 -5.69
N ASN A 383 5.78 -16.09 -5.71
CA ASN A 383 6.59 -17.25 -5.32
C ASN A 383 7.44 -17.00 -4.06
N VAL A 384 7.59 -15.75 -3.65
CA VAL A 384 8.29 -15.36 -2.43
C VAL A 384 7.27 -14.74 -1.48
N GLN A 385 7.08 -15.38 -0.33
CA GLN A 385 6.25 -14.82 0.74
C GLN A 385 7.08 -13.85 1.59
N ASP A 386 6.54 -12.66 1.83
CA ASP A 386 7.22 -11.56 2.53
C ASP A 386 6.58 -11.24 3.89
N ARG A 387 5.61 -12.05 4.33
CA ARG A 387 4.78 -11.81 5.53
C ARG A 387 4.83 -13.00 6.50
N GLN A 388 4.65 -12.70 7.78
CA GLN A 388 4.52 -13.67 8.88
C GLN A 388 3.32 -14.59 8.67
N ASP A 389 3.50 -15.89 8.93
CA ASP A 389 2.43 -16.90 8.83
C ASP A 389 1.71 -17.12 10.16
N TRP A 390 0.82 -16.19 10.47
CA TRP A 390 0.01 -16.25 11.70
C TRP A 390 -0.93 -17.45 11.71
N ARG A 391 -1.42 -17.84 10.53
CA ARG A 391 -2.35 -18.96 10.39
C ARG A 391 -1.68 -20.28 10.72
N ALA A 392 -0.53 -20.58 10.09
CA ALA A 392 0.19 -21.82 10.35
C ALA A 392 0.63 -21.93 11.82
N LEU A 393 1.05 -20.82 12.42
CA LEU A 393 1.46 -20.77 13.81
C LEU A 393 0.34 -21.18 14.77
N PHE A 394 -0.82 -20.56 14.65
CA PHE A 394 -1.94 -20.86 15.54
C PHE A 394 -2.67 -22.15 15.17
N GLU A 395 -2.64 -22.58 13.91
CA GLU A 395 -3.08 -23.94 13.55
C GLU A 395 -2.24 -25.00 14.27
N PHE A 396 -0.94 -24.79 14.41
CA PHE A 396 -0.07 -25.67 15.18
C PHE A 396 -0.38 -25.62 16.68
N VAL A 397 -0.47 -24.43 17.28
CA VAL A 397 -0.80 -24.28 18.71
C VAL A 397 -2.15 -24.91 19.03
N ASN A 398 -3.21 -24.57 18.29
CA ASN A 398 -4.55 -25.10 18.52
C ASN A 398 -4.64 -26.64 18.37
N GLN A 399 -3.68 -27.29 17.69
CA GLN A 399 -3.64 -28.75 17.55
C GLN A 399 -2.86 -29.46 18.66
N ASN A 400 -1.98 -28.73 19.37
CA ASN A 400 -1.05 -29.31 20.32
C ASN A 400 -1.24 -28.79 21.76
N GLU A 401 -2.09 -27.79 21.97
CA GLU A 401 -2.42 -27.28 23.28
C GLU A 401 -3.23 -28.28 24.12
N GLN A 402 -3.01 -28.27 25.42
CA GLN A 402 -3.77 -29.03 26.41
C GLN A 402 -4.58 -28.10 27.33
N PRO A 403 -5.68 -28.58 27.95
CA PRO A 403 -6.40 -27.79 28.95
C PRO A 403 -5.48 -27.41 30.12
N GLY A 404 -5.31 -26.10 30.34
CA GLY A 404 -4.41 -25.56 31.37
C GLY A 404 -3.15 -24.90 30.82
N ASP A 405 -2.86 -25.09 29.53
CA ASP A 405 -1.75 -24.42 28.85
C ASP A 405 -1.92 -22.90 28.85
N VAL A 406 -0.79 -22.20 28.86
CA VAL A 406 -0.73 -20.75 28.75
C VAL A 406 0.18 -20.34 27.61
N ILE A 407 -0.27 -19.35 26.83
CA ILE A 407 0.48 -18.74 25.75
C ILE A 407 1.06 -17.42 26.25
N ILE A 408 2.37 -17.43 26.47
CA ILE A 408 3.16 -16.23 26.74
C ILE A 408 3.68 -15.69 25.41
N TYR A 409 3.57 -14.40 25.18
CA TYR A 409 4.15 -13.77 24.00
C TYR A 409 4.98 -12.55 24.36
N SER A 410 6.08 -12.39 23.63
CA SER A 410 7.05 -11.32 23.84
C SER A 410 7.58 -10.84 22.50
N MET A 411 7.14 -9.65 22.08
CA MET A 411 7.59 -9.01 20.87
C MET A 411 7.73 -7.51 21.08
N GLU A 412 8.81 -6.92 20.54
CA GLU A 412 9.08 -5.47 20.48
C GLU A 412 8.12 -4.75 19.50
N LEU A 413 6.83 -5.10 19.52
CA LEU A 413 5.82 -4.36 18.78
C LEU A 413 5.52 -3.09 19.57
N VAL A 414 5.82 -1.95 18.96
CA VAL A 414 5.52 -0.56 19.40
C VAL A 414 4.06 -0.38 19.87
N ASN A 415 3.17 -1.35 19.63
CA ASN A 415 1.86 -1.44 20.26
C ASN A 415 1.51 -2.91 20.61
N PRO A 416 1.32 -3.29 21.88
CA PRO A 416 0.93 -4.65 22.31
C PRO A 416 -0.41 -5.12 21.71
N ASP A 417 -1.27 -4.18 21.29
CA ASP A 417 -2.56 -4.49 20.64
C ASP A 417 -2.37 -5.11 19.25
N LYS A 418 -1.17 -4.99 18.65
CA LYS A 418 -0.87 -5.60 17.34
C LYS A 418 -1.02 -7.11 17.44
N PHE A 419 -0.29 -7.69 18.37
CA PHE A 419 -0.25 -9.14 18.53
C PHE A 419 -1.60 -9.71 18.97
N SER A 420 -2.28 -9.02 19.90
CA SER A 420 -3.57 -9.46 20.41
C SER A 420 -4.64 -9.58 19.31
N ASN A 421 -4.57 -8.79 18.24
CA ASN A 421 -5.49 -8.92 17.11
C ASN A 421 -5.23 -10.17 16.25
N ALA A 422 -3.96 -10.57 16.07
CA ALA A 422 -3.63 -11.81 15.38
C ALA A 422 -4.08 -13.03 16.19
N LEU A 423 -3.79 -13.01 17.50
CA LEU A 423 -4.27 -14.00 18.46
C LEU A 423 -5.79 -14.15 18.39
N LYS A 424 -6.55 -13.07 18.65
CA LYS A 424 -8.02 -13.08 18.65
C LYS A 424 -8.64 -13.59 17.35
N TYR A 425 -7.92 -13.48 16.23
CA TYR A 425 -8.43 -13.90 14.93
C TYR A 425 -8.13 -15.38 14.63
N TYR A 426 -6.93 -15.86 14.97
CA TYR A 426 -6.46 -17.19 14.56
C TYR A 426 -6.47 -18.25 15.67
N HIS A 427 -6.30 -17.84 16.93
CA HIS A 427 -6.39 -18.72 18.07
C HIS A 427 -7.86 -19.03 18.37
N LYS A 428 -8.17 -20.32 18.54
CA LYS A 428 -9.52 -20.81 18.84
C LYS A 428 -9.59 -21.64 20.13
N GLY A 429 -8.45 -21.75 20.81
CA GLY A 429 -8.30 -22.46 22.06
C GLY A 429 -8.78 -21.69 23.27
N ASP A 430 -8.68 -22.36 24.42
CA ASP A 430 -9.01 -21.81 25.74
C ASP A 430 -7.76 -21.39 26.53
N ALA A 431 -6.56 -21.56 25.97
CA ALA A 431 -5.30 -21.24 26.63
C ALA A 431 -5.25 -19.77 27.06
N ALA A 432 -4.88 -19.52 28.31
CA ALA A 432 -4.76 -18.16 28.81
C ALA A 432 -3.60 -17.45 28.11
N MET A 433 -3.75 -16.16 27.82
CA MET A 433 -2.77 -15.40 27.04
C MET A 433 -2.15 -14.27 27.87
N ILE A 434 -0.82 -14.24 27.93
CA ILE A 434 -0.08 -13.31 28.78
C ILE A 434 1.02 -12.62 27.98
N ASN A 435 1.08 -11.29 28.07
CA ASN A 435 2.09 -10.47 27.40
C ASN A 435 3.21 -10.15 28.37
N ILE A 436 4.42 -10.64 28.10
CA ILE A 436 5.62 -10.28 28.85
C ILE A 436 6.59 -9.61 27.88
N ARG A 437 6.62 -8.28 27.89
CA ARG A 437 7.26 -7.50 26.82
C ARG A 437 8.76 -7.74 26.67
N GLU A 438 9.45 -7.98 27.78
CA GLU A 438 10.93 -7.97 27.83
C GLU A 438 11.55 -9.37 27.75
N LEU A 439 10.73 -10.42 27.65
CA LEU A 439 11.18 -11.81 27.75
C LEU A 439 12.05 -12.29 26.56
N CYS A 440 11.80 -11.80 25.34
CA CYS A 440 12.51 -12.24 24.12
C CYS A 440 13.45 -11.16 23.51
N GLU A 441 13.81 -10.09 24.23
CA GLU A 441 14.69 -9.04 23.71
C GLU A 441 16.17 -9.50 23.61
N SER A 442 16.72 -9.53 22.39
CA SER A 442 18.08 -10.01 22.12
C SER A 442 19.22 -9.04 22.45
N ARG A 443 18.91 -7.76 22.70
CA ARG A 443 19.94 -6.71 22.83
C ARG A 443 20.41 -6.44 24.24
N ASN A 444 19.64 -6.80 25.28
CA ASN A 444 20.04 -6.70 26.68
C ASN A 444 19.26 -7.73 27.52
N ILE A 445 19.75 -8.95 27.54
CA ILE A 445 19.30 -9.94 28.53
C ILE A 445 19.88 -9.50 29.89
N THR A 446 19.10 -8.71 30.65
CA THR A 446 19.33 -8.47 32.08
C THR A 446 18.16 -9.08 32.84
N THR A 447 18.39 -10.30 33.28
CA THR A 447 17.44 -11.40 33.50
C THR A 447 16.69 -11.53 34.84
N PRO A 448 16.83 -10.71 35.90
CA PRO A 448 16.11 -11.03 37.15
C PRO A 448 14.60 -10.76 37.13
N GLU A 449 14.13 -9.62 36.62
CA GLU A 449 12.74 -9.15 36.83
C GLU A 449 11.72 -9.84 35.91
N ALA A 450 12.01 -9.93 34.59
CA ALA A 450 11.13 -10.62 33.65
C ALA A 450 11.05 -12.13 33.92
N MET A 451 12.12 -12.74 34.43
CA MET A 451 12.12 -14.15 34.85
C MET A 451 11.39 -14.36 36.18
N LEU A 452 11.43 -13.39 37.10
CA LEU A 452 10.60 -13.39 38.31
C LEU A 452 9.11 -13.31 37.97
N GLU A 453 8.75 -12.46 37.00
CA GLU A 453 7.38 -12.35 36.50
C GLU A 453 6.93 -13.64 35.80
N LEU A 454 7.83 -14.26 35.01
CA LEU A 454 7.59 -15.58 34.43
C LEU A 454 7.31 -16.62 35.52
N GLN A 455 8.15 -16.71 36.56
CA GLN A 455 7.95 -17.64 37.68
C GLN A 455 6.67 -17.36 38.48
N GLN A 456 6.31 -16.10 38.72
CA GLN A 456 5.06 -15.76 39.43
C GLN A 456 3.83 -16.17 38.64
N VAL A 457 3.88 -16.02 37.33
CA VAL A 457 2.80 -16.38 36.41
C VAL A 457 2.74 -17.90 36.17
N SER A 458 3.89 -18.57 36.19
CA SER A 458 4.04 -19.98 35.84
C SER A 458 4.13 -20.95 37.03
N ALA A 459 4.17 -20.48 38.27
CA ALA A 459 4.36 -21.31 39.47
C ALA A 459 3.32 -22.43 39.66
N ASN A 460 2.24 -22.46 38.86
CA ASN A 460 1.20 -23.49 38.86
C ASN A 460 0.86 -24.01 37.44
N LEU A 461 1.74 -23.82 36.45
CA LEU A 461 1.48 -24.22 35.07
C LEU A 461 2.39 -25.38 34.67
N ASP A 462 1.79 -26.49 34.25
CA ASP A 462 2.53 -27.69 33.83
C ASP A 462 3.24 -27.49 32.49
N GLU A 463 2.61 -26.81 31.52
CA GLU A 463 3.17 -26.55 30.20
C GLU A 463 2.91 -25.10 29.74
N THR A 464 3.93 -24.45 29.19
CA THR A 464 3.85 -23.05 28.71
C THR A 464 4.34 -22.92 27.27
N TRP A 465 3.53 -22.28 26.42
CA TRP A 465 3.90 -21.91 25.07
C TRP A 465 4.47 -20.50 25.06
N LEU A 466 5.70 -20.34 24.61
CA LEU A 466 6.32 -19.03 24.47
C LEU A 466 6.48 -18.66 23.00
N LEU A 467 5.96 -17.49 22.64
CA LEU A 467 6.15 -16.92 21.32
C LEU A 467 7.06 -15.69 21.33
N CYS A 468 8.20 -15.82 20.65
CA CYS A 468 9.18 -14.76 20.44
C CYS A 468 9.13 -14.21 19.02
N GLY A 469 9.21 -12.88 18.92
CA GLY A 469 9.20 -12.13 17.66
C GLY A 469 10.58 -11.99 17.00
N SER A 470 10.68 -10.95 16.18
CA SER A 470 11.87 -10.68 15.38
C SER A 470 13.06 -10.19 16.19
N GLY A 471 14.25 -10.53 15.71
CA GLY A 471 15.51 -10.21 16.39
C GLY A 471 15.87 -11.13 17.55
N PHE A 472 15.11 -12.19 17.83
CA PHE A 472 15.40 -13.20 18.86
C PHE A 472 16.76 -13.92 18.65
N ASP A 473 17.54 -14.08 19.73
CA ASP A 473 18.83 -14.78 19.75
C ASP A 473 18.66 -16.11 20.49
N GLN A 474 18.62 -17.20 19.73
CA GLN A 474 18.33 -18.54 20.24
C GLN A 474 19.37 -19.05 21.23
N ASP A 475 20.65 -18.89 20.91
CA ASP A 475 21.74 -19.45 21.72
C ASP A 475 21.78 -18.76 23.09
N LYS A 476 21.57 -17.44 23.11
CA LYS A 476 21.46 -16.70 24.37
C LYS A 476 20.22 -17.07 25.16
N PHE A 477 19.08 -17.24 24.49
CA PHE A 477 17.83 -17.58 25.16
C PHE A 477 17.90 -18.97 25.81
N GLN A 478 18.46 -19.97 25.14
CA GLN A 478 18.67 -21.31 25.73
C GLN A 478 19.63 -21.27 26.92
N THR A 479 20.68 -20.47 26.86
CA THR A 479 21.63 -20.28 27.97
C THR A 479 20.94 -19.69 29.20
N VAL A 480 20.02 -18.75 28.99
CA VAL A 480 19.28 -18.08 30.06
C VAL A 480 18.18 -18.96 30.66
N LEU A 481 17.44 -19.68 29.82
CA LEU A 481 16.34 -20.52 30.28
C LEU A 481 16.81 -21.82 30.93
N GLY A 482 17.98 -22.33 30.56
CA GLY A 482 18.56 -23.52 31.21
C GLY A 482 18.72 -23.37 32.73
N ASP A 483 18.74 -22.14 33.24
CA ASP A 483 18.78 -21.86 34.69
C ASP A 483 17.38 -21.90 35.36
N TYR A 484 16.29 -21.95 34.59
CA TYR A 484 14.91 -21.77 35.08
C TYR A 484 13.86 -22.75 34.53
N GLY A 485 14.18 -23.56 33.51
CA GLY A 485 13.27 -24.58 32.97
C GLY A 485 13.83 -25.29 31.73
N GLN A 486 13.12 -26.32 31.26
CA GLN A 486 13.51 -27.11 30.10
C GLN A 486 12.70 -26.73 28.85
N VAL A 487 13.40 -26.52 27.72
CA VAL A 487 12.75 -26.39 26.40
C VAL A 487 12.42 -27.78 25.86
N GLU A 488 11.15 -28.13 25.80
CA GLU A 488 10.66 -29.42 25.27
C GLU A 488 10.57 -29.43 23.74
N GLY A 489 10.32 -28.27 23.14
CA GLY A 489 10.19 -28.14 21.70
C GLY A 489 10.39 -26.72 21.19
N HIS A 490 10.86 -26.61 19.95
CA HIS A 490 11.06 -25.34 19.25
C HIS A 490 10.61 -25.48 17.79
N TRP A 491 9.80 -24.53 17.35
CA TRP A 491 9.32 -24.44 15.98
C TRP A 491 9.53 -23.03 15.44
N GLN A 492 10.08 -22.97 14.23
CA GLN A 492 10.23 -21.71 13.51
C GLN A 492 9.15 -21.64 12.44
N PHE A 493 8.28 -20.65 12.59
CA PHE A 493 7.26 -20.37 11.58
C PHE A 493 7.85 -19.40 10.57
N VAL A 494 8.52 -20.01 9.59
CA VAL A 494 9.09 -19.39 8.40
C VAL A 494 8.26 -19.78 7.19
N ASN A 495 8.09 -18.84 6.27
CA ASN A 495 7.64 -19.17 4.94
C ASN A 495 8.85 -19.32 4.01
N ASN A 496 8.84 -20.37 3.17
CA ASN A 496 9.93 -20.67 2.25
C ASN A 496 10.22 -19.47 1.34
N GLY A 497 11.47 -18.99 1.32
CA GLY A 497 11.91 -17.85 0.49
C GLY A 497 11.87 -16.48 1.18
N PHE A 498 11.60 -16.40 2.48
CA PHE A 498 11.46 -15.15 3.23
C PHE A 498 12.64 -14.17 3.07
N TYR A 499 12.37 -12.94 2.61
CA TYR A 499 13.41 -11.93 2.36
C TYR A 499 13.83 -11.16 3.63
N ARG A 500 12.97 -10.98 4.63
CA ARG A 500 13.35 -10.29 5.87
C ARG A 500 14.10 -11.25 6.79
N GLN A 501 15.40 -11.37 6.58
CA GLN A 501 16.29 -12.35 7.23
C GLN A 501 16.27 -12.43 8.77
N GLU A 502 15.50 -11.60 9.48
CA GLU A 502 15.41 -11.56 10.95
C GLU A 502 13.97 -11.47 11.49
N ASP A 503 12.93 -11.55 10.64
CA ASP A 503 11.53 -11.29 11.01
C ASP A 503 10.72 -12.57 11.30
N TYR A 504 11.39 -13.59 11.86
CA TYR A 504 10.83 -14.91 12.16
C TYR A 504 9.90 -14.88 13.38
N MET A 505 8.96 -15.82 13.42
CA MET A 505 8.20 -16.13 14.62
C MET A 505 8.71 -17.44 15.19
N ASN A 506 9.23 -17.40 16.41
CA ASN A 506 9.74 -18.57 17.11
C ASN A 506 8.75 -18.97 18.19
N LEU A 507 8.27 -20.21 18.12
CA LEU A 507 7.40 -20.81 19.13
C LEU A 507 8.21 -21.85 19.93
N PHE A 508 8.15 -21.76 21.25
CA PHE A 508 8.76 -22.70 22.17
C PHE A 508 7.69 -23.34 23.03
N LYS A 509 7.89 -24.61 23.36
CA LYS A 509 7.18 -25.29 24.44
C LYS A 509 8.18 -25.46 25.59
N ILE A 510 7.84 -24.89 26.74
CA ILE A 510 8.72 -24.80 27.90
C ILE A 510 8.02 -25.43 29.09
N ASN A 511 8.78 -26.24 29.83
CA ASN A 511 8.41 -26.78 31.12
C ASN A 511 9.20 -26.05 32.20
N LEU A 512 8.50 -25.37 33.11
CA LEU A 512 9.10 -24.52 34.15
C LEU A 512 9.20 -25.24 35.50
N ASN A 513 8.72 -26.49 35.58
CA ASN A 513 8.71 -27.32 36.78
C ASN A 513 9.83 -28.40 36.80
N SER A 514 10.75 -28.37 35.83
CA SER A 514 11.81 -29.37 35.63
C SER A 514 13.05 -29.15 36.48
#